data_AF-A0A024H5G9-F1
#
_entry.id   AF-A0A024H5G9-F1
#
_cell.length_a   1.000
_cell.length_b   1.000
_cell.length_c   1.000
_cell.angle_alpha   90.00
_cell.angle_beta   90.00
_cell.angle_gamma   90.00
#
_symmetry.space_group_name_H-M   'P 1'
#
loop_
_entity.id
_entity.type
_entity.pdbx_description
1 polymer ?
#
loop_
_entity_poly.entity_id
_entity_poly.type
_entity_poly.pdbx_seq_one_letter_code
_entity_poly.pdbx_strand_id
1 'polypeptide(L)'
;MGITGGTIIDVEYGGAVVDVIVELRDAQTVSCRIPLTGEGDHRYDIGAETTVIFSAKDARLFPTSGAPAPASTQADGSHLALEPADKASR
;
A
#
# COMPACT_ATOMS: atom_id res chain seq x y z
N MET A 1 17.44 -10.75 -2.40
CA MET A 1 18.17 -9.53 -1.98
C MET A 1 17.66 -9.17 -0.58
N GLY A 2 18.52 -8.95 0.40
CA GLY A 2 18.12 -8.65 1.77
C GLY A 2 18.43 -7.21 2.15
N ILE A 3 17.50 -6.52 2.81
CA ILE A 3 17.73 -5.20 3.42
C ILE A 3 17.86 -5.43 4.93
N THR A 4 19.04 -5.13 5.47
CA THR A 4 19.35 -5.30 6.89
C THR A 4 19.06 -4.03 7.69
N GLY A 5 18.75 -4.19 8.98
CA GLY A 5 18.57 -3.08 9.90
C GLY A 5 17.23 -2.36 9.75
N GLY A 6 16.17 -3.08 9.37
CA GLY A 6 14.80 -2.59 9.50
C GLY A 6 14.26 -2.82 10.92
N THR A 7 13.28 -2.04 11.35
CA THR A 7 12.66 -2.17 12.68
C THR A 7 11.21 -2.61 12.53
N ILE A 8 10.79 -3.62 13.28
CA ILE A 8 9.37 -4.01 13.33
C ILE A 8 8.59 -2.91 14.05
N ILE A 9 7.61 -2.32 13.37
CA ILE A 9 6.78 -1.23 13.93
C ILE A 9 5.34 -1.64 14.21
N ASP A 10 4.87 -2.74 13.60
CA ASP A 10 3.54 -3.31 13.85
C ASP A 10 3.49 -4.81 13.55
N VAL A 11 2.62 -5.53 14.26
CA VAL A 11 2.42 -6.98 14.13
C VAL A 11 0.95 -7.33 14.38
N GLU A 12 0.32 -8.00 13.41
CA GLU A 12 -1.04 -8.53 13.52
C GLU A 12 -1.05 -10.06 13.32
N TYR A 13 -1.60 -10.79 14.31
CA TYR A 13 -1.71 -12.24 14.27
C TYR A 13 -3.08 -12.67 13.74
N GLY A 14 -3.11 -13.15 12.49
CA GLY A 14 -4.31 -13.54 11.74
C GLY A 14 -4.51 -15.06 11.65
N GLY A 15 -4.42 -15.79 12.77
CA GLY A 15 -4.67 -17.23 12.86
C GLY A 15 -3.61 -18.09 12.15
N ALA A 16 -3.66 -18.20 10.82
CA ALA A 16 -2.72 -18.97 10.01
C ALA A 16 -1.62 -18.11 9.35
N VAL A 17 -1.70 -16.79 9.52
CA VAL A 17 -0.74 -15.82 9.00
C VAL A 17 -0.41 -14.79 10.06
N VAL A 18 0.74 -14.14 9.91
CA VAL A 18 1.11 -12.92 10.65
C VAL A 18 1.41 -11.85 9.63
N ASP A 19 0.79 -10.69 9.79
CA ASP A 19 1.11 -9.49 9.04
C ASP A 19 2.08 -8.65 9.88
N VAL A 20 3.26 -8.33 9.32
CA VAL A 20 4.34 -7.59 10.00
C VAL A 20 4.65 -6.34 9.18
N ILE A 21 4.72 -5.18 9.83
CA ILE A 21 5.16 -3.93 9.21
C ILE A 21 6.57 -3.61 9.70
N VAL A 22 7.48 -3.37 8.75
CA VAL A 22 8.88 -3.06 9.01
C VAL A 22 9.21 -1.67 8.45
N GLU A 23 9.75 -0.79 9.28
CA GLU A 23 10.35 0.47 8.87
C GLU A 23 11.83 0.25 8.49
N LEU A 24 12.20 0.62 7.27
CA LEU A 24 13.57 0.58 6.77
C LEU A 24 14.30 1.89 7.10
N ARG A 25 15.64 1.88 7.02
CA ARG A 25 16.49 3.04 7.39
C ARG A 25 16.26 4.31 6.57
N ASP A 26 15.69 4.19 5.39
CA ASP A 26 15.34 5.29 4.49
C ASP A 26 13.90 5.78 4.69
N ALA A 27 13.28 5.43 5.83
CA ALA A 27 11.89 5.73 6.19
C ALA A 27 10.83 5.10 5.25
N GLN A 28 11.22 4.09 4.47
CA GLN A 28 10.25 3.28 3.74
C GLN A 28 9.64 2.21 4.64
N THR A 29 8.34 2.00 4.54
CA THR A 29 7.64 0.92 5.25
C THR A 29 7.34 -0.25 4.33
N VAL A 30 7.60 -1.46 4.80
CA VAL A 30 7.29 -2.70 4.09
C VAL A 30 6.28 -3.50 4.89
N SER A 31 5.22 -3.94 4.22
CA SER A 31 4.25 -4.90 4.78
C SER A 31 4.61 -6.31 4.31
N CYS A 32 4.72 -7.23 5.25
CA CYS A 32 5.04 -8.63 5.03
C CYS A 32 3.93 -9.51 5.57
N ARG A 33 3.39 -10.39 4.73
CA ARG A 33 2.47 -11.45 5.16
C ARG A 33 3.20 -12.78 5.25
N ILE A 34 3.29 -13.34 6.45
CA ILE A 34 4.09 -14.53 6.76
C ILE A 34 3.14 -15.69 7.12
N PRO A 35 3.11 -16.79 6.34
CA PRO A 35 2.36 -17.98 6.70
C PRO A 35 2.94 -18.68 7.93
N LEU A 36 2.09 -19.05 8.89
CA LEU A 36 2.44 -19.81 10.09
C LEU A 36 2.51 -21.32 9.83
N THR A 37 3.12 -21.71 8.71
CA THR A 37 3.11 -23.11 8.22
C THR A 37 4.42 -23.85 8.50
N GLY A 38 5.41 -23.22 9.14
CA GLY A 38 6.73 -23.80 9.43
C GLY A 38 6.91 -24.21 10.90
N GLU A 39 7.89 -25.07 11.17
CA GLU A 39 8.40 -25.31 12.53
C GLU A 39 9.14 -24.07 13.06
N GLY A 40 8.85 -23.66 14.29
CA GLY A 40 9.50 -22.53 14.96
C GLY A 40 8.56 -21.72 15.83
N ASP A 41 9.13 -20.86 16.67
CA ASP A 41 8.39 -19.85 17.43
C ASP A 41 8.15 -18.64 16.51
N HIS A 42 6.90 -18.46 16.07
CA HIS A 42 6.52 -17.36 15.18
C HIS A 42 6.17 -16.11 15.96
N ARG A 43 7.08 -15.71 16.84
CA ARG A 43 6.91 -14.53 17.68
C ARG A 43 7.72 -13.37 17.12
N TYR A 44 7.02 -12.28 16.85
CA TYR A 44 7.59 -11.02 16.39
C TYR A 44 7.34 -9.95 17.45
N ASP A 45 8.41 -9.27 17.86
CA ASP A 45 8.36 -8.22 18.87
C ASP A 45 8.52 -6.85 18.19
N ILE A 46 7.61 -5.92 18.51
CA ILE A 46 7.69 -4.53 18.05
C ILE A 46 8.96 -3.89 18.63
N GLY A 47 9.68 -3.15 17.80
CA GLY A 47 10.98 -2.54 18.11
C GLY A 47 12.18 -3.44 17.84
N ALA A 48 11.98 -4.72 17.51
CA ALA A 48 13.09 -5.61 17.16
C ALA A 48 13.71 -5.22 15.80
N GLU A 49 15.04 -5.27 15.73
CA GLU A 49 15.76 -5.17 14.47
C GLU A 49 15.57 -6.47 13.67
N THR A 50 15.31 -6.32 12.37
CA THR A 50 15.04 -7.42 11.45
C THR A 50 15.67 -7.20 10.08
N THR A 51 15.70 -8.25 9.29
CA THR A 51 16.13 -8.23 7.88
C THR A 51 14.96 -8.64 7.01
N VAL A 52 14.61 -7.80 6.03
CA VAL A 52 13.55 -8.11 5.06
C VAL A 52 14.20 -8.73 3.82
N ILE A 53 13.72 -9.91 3.41
CA ILE A 53 14.24 -10.64 2.26
C ILE A 53 13.27 -10.52 1.10
N PHE A 54 13.73 -9.90 0.01
CA PHE A 54 12.98 -9.80 -1.24
C PHE A 54 13.40 -10.91 -2.20
N SER A 55 12.40 -11.64 -2.68
CA SER A 55 12.55 -12.59 -3.79
C SER A 55 12.53 -11.83 -5.12
N ALA A 56 13.60 -11.95 -5.89
CA ALA A 56 13.68 -11.35 -7.22
C ALA A 56 12.65 -11.94 -8.20
N LYS A 57 12.13 -13.15 -7.93
CA LYS A 57 11.12 -13.81 -8.76
C LYS A 57 9.75 -13.13 -8.66
N ASP A 58 9.47 -12.52 -7.51
CA ASP A 58 8.18 -11.88 -7.22
C ASP A 58 8.21 -10.36 -7.45
N ALA A 59 9.38 -9.82 -7.81
CA ALA A 59 9.57 -8.41 -8.08
C ALA A 59 8.84 -7.97 -9.36
N ARG A 60 8.16 -6.83 -9.28
CA ARG A 60 7.52 -6.18 -10.42
C ARG A 60 8.17 -4.81 -10.65
N LEU A 61 8.47 -4.50 -11.90
CA LEU A 61 9.03 -3.22 -12.31
C LEU A 61 7.92 -2.36 -12.90
N PHE A 62 7.77 -1.15 -12.37
CA PHE A 62 6.88 -0.15 -12.92
C PHE A 62 7.72 0.92 -13.62
N PRO A 63 7.47 1.24 -14.90
CA PRO A 63 8.19 2.29 -15.58
C PRO A 63 7.88 3.64 -14.94
N THR A 64 8.90 4.42 -14.61
CA THR A 64 8.75 5.78 -14.06
C THR A 64 8.46 6.83 -15.14
N SER A 65 8.54 6.45 -16.42
CA SER A 65 8.18 7.30 -17.56
C SER A 65 6.74 7.03 -18.02
N GLY A 66 5.79 7.58 -17.29
CA GLY A 66 4.41 7.69 -17.71
C GLY A 66 3.80 8.84 -16.94
N ALA A 67 3.54 9.96 -17.60
CA ALA A 67 2.64 10.96 -17.03
C ALA A 67 1.36 10.24 -16.55
N PRO A 68 0.71 10.68 -15.45
CA PRO A 68 -0.60 10.14 -15.09
C PRO A 68 -1.47 10.16 -16.35
N ALA A 69 -2.06 9.02 -16.73
CA ALA A 69 -3.03 9.03 -17.79
C ALA A 69 -4.07 10.11 -17.40
N PRO A 70 -4.32 11.13 -18.24
CA PRO A 70 -5.33 12.12 -17.92
C PRO A 70 -6.60 11.32 -17.62
N ALA A 71 -7.21 11.59 -16.46
CA ALA A 71 -8.50 11.00 -16.14
C ALA A 71 -9.41 11.27 -17.34
N SER A 72 -9.82 10.20 -18.03
CA SER A 72 -10.90 10.31 -18.99
C SER A 72 -12.11 10.71 -18.17
N THR A 73 -12.40 12.01 -18.11
CA THR A 73 -13.68 12.51 -17.64
C THR A 73 -14.70 11.87 -18.57
N GLN A 74 -15.28 10.76 -18.14
CA GLN A 74 -16.49 10.24 -18.72
C GLN A 74 -17.50 11.36 -18.47
N ALA A 75 -17.75 12.16 -19.50
CA ALA A 75 -18.87 13.08 -19.53
C ALA A 75 -20.12 12.20 -19.46
N ASP A 76 -20.52 11.85 -18.24
CA ASP A 76 -21.85 11.35 -17.98
C ASP A 76 -22.79 12.50 -18.34
N GLY A 77 -23.42 12.37 -19.51
CA GLY A 77 -24.30 13.36 -20.11
C GLY A 77 -25.62 13.47 -19.36
N SER A 78 -25.57 13.74 -18.07
CA SER A 78 -26.73 13.86 -17.19
C SER A 78 -26.63 15.06 -16.25
N HIS A 79 -26.00 16.16 -16.67
CA HIS A 79 -26.22 17.43 -15.99
C HIS A 79 -27.55 18.03 -16.47
N LEU A 80 -28.65 17.58 -15.85
CA LEU A 80 -29.92 18.31 -15.89
C LEU A 80 -29.64 19.79 -15.63
N ALA A 81 -30.04 20.63 -16.57
CA ALA A 81 -29.94 22.07 -16.45
C ALA A 81 -30.74 22.51 -15.23
N LEU A 82 -30.06 22.99 -14.19
CA LEU A 82 -30.68 23.82 -13.17
C LEU A 82 -30.99 25.15 -13.85
N GLU A 83 -32.24 25.32 -14.31
CA GLU A 83 -32.74 26.63 -14.73
C GLU A 83 -32.57 27.62 -13.56
N PRO A 84 -31.87 28.75 -13.74
CA PRO A 84 -31.91 29.81 -12.76
C PRO A 84 -33.27 30.52 -12.85
N ALA A 85 -34.05 30.39 -11.79
CA ALA A 85 -35.25 31.18 -11.58
C ALA A 85 -34.92 32.68 -11.53
N ASP A 86 -35.66 33.43 -12.33
CA ASP A 86 -36.08 34.82 -12.17
C ASP A 86 -35.05 35.96 -12.29
N LYS A 87 -35.18 36.73 -13.39
CA LYS A 87 -35.09 38.21 -13.37
C LYS A 87 -35.97 38.85 -14.44
N ALA A 88 -37.08 39.42 -13.99
CA ALA A 88 -37.53 40.79 -14.25
C ALA A 88 -37.76 41.32 -15.70
N SER A 89 -39.02 41.66 -15.96
CA SER A 89 -39.47 43.00 -16.40
C SER A 89 -39.21 43.44 -17.86
N ARG A 90 -40.22 43.29 -18.73
CA ARG A 90 -40.93 44.40 -19.40
C ARG A 90 -42.13 43.91 -20.21
#